data_AF-A0A520W0M8-F1
#
_entry.id   AF-A0A520W0M8-F1
#
_cell.length_a   1.000
_cell.length_b   1.000
_cell.length_c   1.000
_cell.angle_alpha   90.00
_cell.angle_beta   90.00
_cell.angle_gamma   90.00
#
_symmetry.space_group_name_H-M   'P 1'
#
loop_
_entity.id
_entity.type
_entity.pdbx_description
1 polymer ?
#
loop_
_entity_poly.entity_id
_entity_poly.type
_entity_poly.pdbx_seq_one_letter_code
_entity_poly.pdbx_strand_id
1 'polypeptide(L)'
;MQHMKNKNGFTIIELIMVMIIIGVLAAVAIPRFQDIVIESEVAVEQRILQTISDGLETYARERYVANGVRSWPENPFVALSKLPPDYDADNFVLTNMKDRDWIFTGNGNNEAYNNTIAHLRKSDSIAVWKYDPNTGEVEYSGAPFSPVNVLHRVNATGGN
;
A
#
# COMPACT_ATOMS: atom_id res chain seq x y z
N MET A 1 9.21 48.84 47.88
CA MET A 1 9.16 49.34 46.48
C MET A 1 8.66 48.19 45.61
N GLN A 2 7.48 48.32 44.99
CA GLN A 2 6.92 47.29 44.09
C GLN A 2 7.37 47.57 42.66
N HIS A 3 8.09 46.62 42.05
CA HIS A 3 8.45 46.67 40.64
C HIS A 3 7.20 46.44 39.77
N MET A 4 6.80 47.43 38.98
CA MET A 4 5.81 47.24 37.92
C MET A 4 6.42 46.33 36.84
N LYS A 5 5.91 45.10 36.72
CA LYS A 5 6.25 44.21 35.60
C LYS A 5 5.65 44.76 34.31
N ASN A 6 6.47 45.05 33.31
CA ASN A 6 6.03 45.40 31.96
C ASN A 6 5.10 44.30 31.42
N LYS A 7 3.86 44.67 31.11
CA LYS A 7 2.91 43.79 30.41
C LYS A 7 3.15 43.92 28.91
N ASN A 8 4.15 43.20 28.39
CA ASN A 8 4.31 43.02 26.94
C ASN A 8 3.28 41.98 26.48
N GLY A 9 2.07 42.45 26.17
CA GLY A 9 1.02 41.61 25.58
C GLY A 9 1.27 41.41 24.08
N PHE A 10 1.00 40.21 23.58
CA PHE A 10 1.03 39.89 22.15
C PHE A 10 -0.02 40.72 21.40
N THR A 11 0.33 41.30 20.26
CA THR A 11 -0.62 42.09 19.46
C THR A 11 -1.43 41.19 18.54
N ILE A 12 -2.68 41.58 18.25
CA ILE A 12 -3.53 40.83 17.30
C ILE A 12 -2.91 40.83 15.90
N ILE A 13 -2.21 41.90 15.52
CA ILE A 13 -1.57 42.00 14.21
C ILE A 13 -0.43 40.98 14.04
N GLU A 14 0.34 40.71 15.11
CA GLU A 14 1.35 39.65 15.09
C GLU A 14 0.71 38.28 14.86
N LEU A 15 -0.46 38.01 15.47
CA LEU A 15 -1.18 36.75 15.25
C LEU A 15 -1.66 36.61 13.79
N ILE A 16 -2.18 37.69 13.22
CA ILE A 16 -2.67 37.71 11.83
C ILE A 16 -1.53 37.48 10.85
N MET A 17 -0.38 38.13 11.02
CA MET A 17 0.77 37.94 10.14
C MET A 17 1.27 36.47 10.18
N VAL A 18 1.33 35.86 11.37
CA VAL A 18 1.72 34.46 11.53
C VAL A 18 0.72 33.53 10.83
N MET A 19 -0.59 33.77 10.99
CA MET A 19 -1.62 32.99 10.29
C MET A 19 -1.49 33.08 8.77
N ILE A 20 -1.20 34.26 8.23
CA ILE A 20 -1.00 34.45 6.78
C ILE A 20 0.20 33.63 6.30
N ILE A 21 1.33 33.70 7.02
CA ILE A 21 2.54 32.93 6.66
C ILE A 21 2.25 31.42 6.70
N ILE A 22 1.63 30.92 7.78
CA ILE A 22 1.27 29.50 7.89
C ILE A 22 0.28 29.10 6.79
N GLY A 23 -0.67 29.97 6.42
CA GLY A 23 -1.63 29.73 5.35
C GLY A 23 -0.97 29.51 3.99
N VAL A 24 0.00 30.36 3.63
CA VAL A 24 0.76 30.21 2.37
C VAL A 24 1.63 28.95 2.38
N LEU A 25 2.30 28.66 3.51
CA LEU A 25 3.13 27.45 3.65
C LEU A 25 2.28 26.18 3.55
N ALA A 26 1.11 26.15 4.20
CA ALA A 26 0.20 25.02 4.18
C ALA A 26 -0.33 24.72 2.76
N ALA A 27 -0.67 25.77 2.00
CA ALA A 27 -1.17 25.62 0.63
C ALA A 27 -0.17 24.89 -0.30
N VAL A 28 1.14 25.09 -0.12
CA VAL A 28 2.18 24.41 -0.90
C VAL A 28 2.58 23.05 -0.29
N ALA A 29 2.58 22.94 1.05
CA ALA A 29 3.04 21.76 1.75
C ALA A 29 2.07 20.58 1.66
N ILE A 30 0.75 20.82 1.76
CA ILE A 30 -0.27 19.76 1.75
C ILE A 30 -0.24 18.91 0.48
N PRO A 31 -0.30 19.46 -0.75
CA PRO A 31 -0.31 18.63 -1.96
C PRO A 31 0.99 17.83 -2.11
N ARG A 32 2.14 18.45 -1.82
CA ARG A 32 3.44 17.75 -1.85
C ARG A 32 3.51 16.60 -0.86
N PHE A 33 2.92 16.77 0.32
CA PHE A 33 2.90 15.71 1.32
C PHE A 33 2.04 14.52 0.88
N GLN A 34 0.93 14.76 0.18
CA GLN A 34 0.09 13.69 -0.39
C GLN A 34 0.86 12.88 -1.43
N ASP A 35 1.58 13.54 -2.33
CA ASP A 35 2.41 12.86 -3.34
C ASP A 35 3.50 11.99 -2.69
N ILE A 36 4.21 12.53 -1.68
CA ILE A 36 5.24 11.80 -0.94
C ILE A 36 4.67 10.54 -0.26
N VAL A 37 3.47 10.63 0.31
CA VAL A 37 2.81 9.48 0.94
C VAL A 37 2.53 8.40 -0.10
N ILE A 38 1.97 8.76 -1.26
CA ILE A 38 1.67 7.81 -2.34
C ILE A 38 2.95 7.16 -2.87
N GLU A 39 4.00 7.96 -3.13
CA GLU A 39 5.30 7.44 -3.59
C GLU A 39 5.92 6.50 -2.55
N SER A 40 5.77 6.81 -1.26
CA SER A 40 6.26 5.95 -0.18
C SER A 40 5.52 4.60 -0.13
N GLU A 41 4.22 4.59 -0.39
CA GLU A 41 3.41 3.37 -0.45
C GLU A 41 3.82 2.51 -1.65
N VAL A 42 3.96 3.11 -2.83
CA VAL A 42 4.45 2.42 -4.04
C VAL A 42 5.84 1.82 -3.81
N ALA A 43 6.75 2.53 -3.13
CA ALA A 43 8.08 2.01 -2.81
C ALA A 43 8.06 0.85 -1.80
N VAL A 44 7.03 0.76 -0.95
CA VAL A 44 6.81 -0.38 -0.05
C VAL A 44 6.22 -1.56 -0.82
N GLU A 45 5.24 -1.31 -1.69
CA GLU A 45 4.65 -2.32 -2.58
C GLU A 45 5.72 -3.02 -3.42
N GLN A 46 6.59 -2.25 -4.08
CA GLN A 46 7.67 -2.79 -4.90
C GLN A 46 8.63 -3.67 -4.10
N ARG A 47 8.94 -3.29 -2.85
CA ARG A 47 9.79 -4.11 -1.97
C ARG A 47 9.13 -5.40 -1.55
N ILE A 48 7.83 -5.37 -1.25
CA ILE A 48 7.08 -6.58 -0.90
C ILE A 48 6.99 -7.52 -2.11
N LEU A 49 6.70 -6.99 -3.29
CA LEU A 49 6.63 -7.74 -4.55
C LEU A 49 7.98 -8.38 -4.91
N GLN A 50 9.08 -7.64 -4.76
CA GLN A 50 10.42 -8.20 -4.91
C GLN A 50 10.66 -9.35 -3.92
N THR A 51 10.30 -9.17 -2.65
CA THR A 51 10.47 -10.20 -1.62
C THR A 51 9.62 -11.44 -1.92
N ILE A 52 8.42 -11.26 -2.46
CA ILE A 52 7.55 -12.35 -2.93
C ILE A 52 8.22 -13.10 -4.07
N SER A 53 8.72 -12.39 -5.09
CA SER A 53 9.41 -13.02 -6.22
C SER A 53 10.63 -13.83 -5.77
N ASP A 54 11.47 -13.27 -4.89
CA ASP A 54 12.65 -13.94 -4.35
C ASP A 54 12.27 -15.16 -3.47
N GLY A 55 11.19 -15.02 -2.68
CA GLY A 55 10.63 -16.10 -1.87
C GLY A 55 10.12 -17.24 -2.73
N LEU A 56 9.34 -16.94 -3.78
CA LEU A 56 8.81 -17.91 -4.73
C LEU A 56 9.92 -18.69 -5.45
N GLU A 57 10.98 -17.99 -5.88
CA GLU A 57 12.14 -18.61 -6.51
C GLU A 57 12.89 -19.51 -5.52
N THR A 58 12.99 -19.10 -4.25
CA THR A 58 13.55 -19.94 -3.19
C THR A 58 12.72 -21.19 -2.93
N TYR A 59 11.40 -21.05 -2.81
CA TYR A 59 10.48 -22.16 -2.65
C TYR A 59 10.58 -23.14 -3.83
N ALA A 60 10.63 -22.64 -5.06
CA ALA A 60 10.76 -23.48 -6.25
C ALA A 60 12.08 -24.26 -6.28
N ARG A 61 13.20 -23.67 -5.83
CA ARG A 61 14.48 -24.39 -5.68
C ARG A 61 14.39 -25.49 -4.63
N GLU A 62 13.78 -25.22 -3.49
CA GLU A 62 13.58 -26.24 -2.45
C GLU A 62 12.74 -27.42 -2.95
N ARG A 63 11.66 -27.14 -3.70
CA ARG A 63 10.84 -28.18 -4.32
C ARG A 63 11.57 -28.96 -5.39
N TYR A 64 12.43 -28.30 -6.17
CA TYR A 64 13.28 -28.98 -7.15
C TYR A 64 14.27 -29.94 -6.49
N VAL A 65 14.89 -29.54 -5.37
CA VAL A 65 15.79 -30.42 -4.60
C VAL A 65 15.03 -31.60 -3.98
N ALA A 66 13.83 -31.37 -3.46
CA ALA A 66 13.03 -32.40 -2.79
C ALA A 66 12.39 -33.41 -3.76
N ASN A 67 11.82 -32.93 -4.87
CA ASN A 67 10.94 -33.70 -5.74
C ASN A 67 11.45 -33.79 -7.19
N GLY A 68 12.57 -33.16 -7.53
CA GLY A 68 13.12 -33.13 -8.89
C GLY A 68 12.37 -32.22 -9.87
N VAL A 69 11.31 -31.54 -9.43
CA VAL A 69 10.46 -30.66 -10.24
C VAL A 69 10.23 -29.34 -9.52
N ARG A 70 10.34 -28.23 -10.24
CA ARG A 70 10.00 -26.90 -9.73
C ARG A 70 8.48 -26.79 -9.59
N SER A 71 8.02 -26.33 -8.43
CA SER A 71 6.62 -26.00 -8.20
C SER A 71 6.51 -24.80 -7.26
N TRP A 72 5.38 -24.10 -7.35
CA TRP A 72 5.10 -22.89 -6.60
C TRP A 72 3.87 -23.11 -5.69
N PRO A 73 3.74 -22.35 -4.59
CA PRO A 73 2.59 -22.45 -3.71
C PRO A 73 1.35 -21.82 -4.38
N GLU A 74 0.15 -22.27 -4.00
CA GLU A 74 -1.10 -21.62 -4.46
C GLU A 74 -1.21 -20.17 -4.00
N ASN A 75 -0.76 -19.90 -2.76
CA ASN A 75 -0.70 -18.55 -2.20
C ASN A 75 0.77 -18.09 -2.15
N PRO A 76 1.11 -16.97 -2.82
CA PRO A 76 2.49 -16.50 -2.90
C PRO A 76 3.07 -16.03 -1.57
N PHE A 77 2.24 -15.64 -0.60
CA PHE A 77 2.68 -15.23 0.73
C PHE A 77 3.24 -16.40 1.56
N VAL A 78 2.93 -17.65 1.19
CA VAL A 78 3.48 -18.86 1.85
C VAL A 78 4.97 -19.00 1.60
N ALA A 79 5.49 -18.45 0.50
CA ALA A 79 6.91 -18.50 0.17
C ALA A 79 7.76 -17.50 0.97
N LEU A 80 7.14 -16.62 1.76
CA LEU A 80 7.82 -15.58 2.52
C LEU A 80 8.27 -16.07 3.90
N SER A 81 9.51 -15.75 4.28
CA SER A 81 9.99 -15.96 5.65
C SER A 81 9.40 -14.96 6.65
N LYS A 82 9.00 -13.77 6.17
CA LYS A 82 8.35 -12.73 6.95
C LYS A 82 7.20 -12.14 6.16
N LEU A 83 6.00 -12.24 6.71
CA LEU A 83 4.80 -11.64 6.14
C LEU A 83 4.80 -10.12 6.32
N PRO A 84 4.20 -9.36 5.38
CA PRO A 84 3.92 -7.95 5.61
C PRO A 84 3.12 -7.73 6.90
N PRO A 85 3.33 -6.63 7.64
CA PRO A 85 2.64 -6.37 8.90
C PRO A 85 1.12 -6.37 8.78
N ASP A 86 0.61 -5.87 7.65
CA ASP A 86 -0.82 -5.70 7.38
C ASP A 86 -1.35 -6.84 6.48
N TYR A 87 -0.74 -8.03 6.49
CA TYR A 87 -1.24 -9.18 5.73
C TYR A 87 -2.43 -9.84 6.43
N ASP A 88 -3.59 -9.85 5.78
CA ASP A 88 -4.79 -10.54 6.23
C ASP A 88 -4.93 -11.87 5.48
N ALA A 89 -4.73 -12.97 6.21
CA ALA A 89 -4.79 -14.33 5.69
C ALA A 89 -6.22 -14.88 5.59
N ASP A 90 -7.18 -14.26 6.27
CA ASP A 90 -8.57 -14.72 6.36
C ASP A 90 -9.47 -14.00 5.34
N ASN A 91 -8.98 -12.91 4.75
CA ASN A 91 -9.71 -12.14 3.76
C ASN A 91 -9.22 -12.39 2.33
N PHE A 92 -10.15 -12.82 1.48
CA PHE A 92 -9.90 -13.11 0.07
C PHE A 92 -10.67 -12.17 -0.87
N VAL A 93 -11.42 -11.21 -0.35
CA VAL A 93 -12.36 -10.39 -1.14
C VAL A 93 -11.92 -8.93 -1.10
N LEU A 94 -11.70 -8.34 -2.28
CA LEU A 94 -11.16 -6.97 -2.41
C LEU A 94 -12.06 -5.90 -1.71
N THR A 95 -13.38 -6.11 -1.73
CA THR A 95 -14.34 -5.20 -1.11
C THR A 95 -14.30 -5.22 0.42
N ASN A 96 -13.77 -6.30 1.02
CA ASN A 96 -13.75 -6.47 2.47
C ASN A 96 -12.44 -6.00 3.11
N MET A 97 -11.43 -5.66 2.30
CA MET A 97 -10.13 -5.17 2.79
C MET A 97 -10.31 -3.91 3.64
N LYS A 98 -9.52 -3.76 4.69
CA LYS A 98 -9.52 -2.59 5.57
C LYS A 98 -8.10 -2.05 5.68
N ASP A 99 -7.96 -0.86 6.24
CA ASP A 99 -6.72 -0.34 6.83
C ASP A 99 -5.36 -0.85 6.31
N ARG A 100 -5.00 -0.51 5.06
CA ARG A 100 -3.70 -0.84 4.45
C ARG A 100 -3.42 -2.34 4.28
N ASP A 101 -4.46 -3.15 4.27
CA ASP A 101 -4.33 -4.60 4.18
C ASP A 101 -3.59 -5.03 2.91
N TRP A 102 -2.85 -6.12 3.07
CA TRP A 102 -2.38 -6.99 2.00
C TRP A 102 -3.24 -8.26 2.03
N ILE A 103 -3.77 -8.67 0.88
CA ILE A 103 -4.49 -9.94 0.76
C ILE A 103 -4.04 -10.71 -0.48
N PHE A 104 -4.34 -12.01 -0.47
CA PHE A 104 -4.33 -12.82 -1.67
C PHE A 104 -5.76 -13.30 -1.94
N THR A 105 -6.27 -13.05 -3.14
CA THR A 105 -7.69 -13.32 -3.44
C THR A 105 -8.01 -14.79 -3.65
N GLY A 106 -7.00 -15.63 -3.90
CA GLY A 106 -7.20 -17.03 -4.28
C GLY A 106 -8.09 -17.19 -5.51
N ASN A 107 -8.63 -18.39 -5.71
CA ASN A 107 -9.48 -18.70 -6.85
C ASN A 107 -10.96 -18.73 -6.47
N GLY A 108 -11.81 -18.06 -7.25
CA GLY A 108 -13.28 -18.12 -7.13
C GLY A 108 -13.91 -17.04 -6.26
N ASN A 109 -13.13 -16.24 -5.54
CA ASN A 109 -13.64 -15.18 -4.66
C ASN A 109 -13.87 -13.84 -5.39
N ASN A 110 -13.18 -13.62 -6.52
CA ASN A 110 -13.27 -12.39 -7.30
C ASN A 110 -13.13 -12.73 -8.80
N GLU A 111 -14.23 -12.78 -9.55
CA GLU A 111 -14.23 -13.26 -10.95
C GLU A 111 -13.16 -12.60 -11.85
N ALA A 112 -12.97 -11.28 -11.71
CA ALA A 112 -11.99 -10.52 -12.48
C ALA A 112 -10.58 -10.47 -11.86
N TYR A 113 -10.45 -10.84 -10.58
CA TYR A 113 -9.21 -10.70 -9.79
C TYR A 113 -8.90 -11.99 -9.04
N ASN A 114 -9.02 -13.13 -9.72
CA ASN A 114 -8.59 -14.42 -9.17
C ASN A 114 -7.06 -14.49 -9.14
N ASN A 115 -6.53 -15.21 -8.15
CA ASN A 115 -5.09 -15.38 -7.89
C ASN A 115 -4.34 -14.04 -7.93
N THR A 116 -4.83 -13.06 -7.19
CA THR A 116 -4.32 -11.69 -7.24
C THR A 116 -3.80 -11.30 -5.86
N ILE A 117 -2.59 -10.76 -5.84
CA ILE A 117 -2.03 -10.05 -4.70
C ILE A 117 -2.63 -8.65 -4.73
N ALA A 118 -3.24 -8.22 -3.63
CA ALA A 118 -3.85 -6.90 -3.53
C ALA A 118 -3.35 -6.15 -2.30
N HIS A 119 -3.16 -4.83 -2.46
CA HIS A 119 -2.84 -3.93 -1.37
C HIS A 119 -3.81 -2.74 -1.36
N LEU A 120 -4.41 -2.46 -0.20
CA LEU A 120 -5.20 -1.24 0.00
C LEU A 120 -4.27 -0.08 0.37
N ARG A 121 -4.35 1.04 -0.34
CA ARG A 121 -3.60 2.27 -0.02
C ARG A 121 -4.40 3.16 0.91
N LYS A 122 -3.73 4.15 1.54
CA LYS A 122 -4.43 5.17 2.36
C LYS A 122 -5.42 6.03 1.57
N SER A 123 -5.25 6.10 0.25
CA SER A 123 -6.17 6.79 -0.66
C SER A 123 -7.45 6.01 -0.99
N ASP A 124 -7.68 4.85 -0.34
CA ASP A 124 -8.78 3.92 -0.64
C ASP A 124 -8.74 3.33 -2.07
N SER A 125 -7.55 3.40 -2.68
CA SER A 125 -7.24 2.71 -3.93
C SER A 125 -6.62 1.35 -3.64
N ILE A 126 -6.93 0.36 -4.46
CA ILE A 126 -6.42 -1.01 -4.35
C ILE A 126 -5.48 -1.27 -5.52
N ALA A 127 -4.21 -1.47 -5.20
CA ALA A 127 -3.20 -1.90 -6.15
C ALA A 127 -3.25 -3.42 -6.29
N VAL A 128 -3.24 -3.93 -7.53
CA VAL A 128 -3.34 -5.37 -7.79
C VAL A 128 -2.23 -5.90 -8.70
N TRP A 129 -1.75 -7.10 -8.38
CA TRP A 129 -0.80 -7.88 -9.18
C TRP A 129 -1.30 -9.31 -9.33
N LYS A 130 -1.39 -9.79 -10.57
CA LYS A 130 -1.83 -11.14 -10.83
C LYS A 130 -0.69 -12.12 -10.58
N TYR A 131 -0.99 -13.25 -9.98
CA TYR A 131 -0.06 -14.33 -9.70
C TYR A 131 -0.50 -15.60 -10.43
N ASP A 132 0.44 -16.25 -11.12
CA ASP A 132 0.20 -17.55 -11.72
C ASP A 132 0.88 -18.65 -10.87
N PRO A 133 0.11 -19.51 -10.17
CA PRO A 133 0.67 -20.58 -9.36
C PRO A 133 1.35 -21.69 -10.16
N ASN A 134 1.13 -21.77 -11.49
CA ASN A 134 1.75 -22.79 -12.32
C ASN A 134 3.16 -22.40 -12.77
N THR A 135 3.41 -21.10 -12.93
CA THR A 135 4.72 -20.56 -13.38
C THR A 135 5.48 -19.84 -12.27
N GLY A 136 4.80 -19.47 -11.19
CA GLY A 136 5.34 -18.64 -10.13
C GLY A 136 5.52 -17.18 -10.51
N GLU A 137 4.97 -16.76 -11.65
CA GLU A 137 5.15 -15.41 -12.17
C GLU A 137 4.16 -14.43 -11.52
N VAL A 138 4.65 -13.22 -11.23
CA VAL A 138 3.82 -12.10 -10.78
C VAL A 138 3.78 -11.07 -11.90
N GLU A 139 2.58 -10.81 -12.43
CA GLU A 139 2.34 -9.88 -13.53
C GLU A 139 2.42 -8.42 -13.03
N TYR A 140 3.08 -7.57 -13.82
CA TYR A 140 3.21 -6.13 -13.56
C TYR A 140 3.18 -5.34 -14.87
N SER A 141 2.74 -4.09 -14.82
CA SER A 141 2.56 -3.23 -16.01
C SER A 141 3.79 -2.40 -16.39
N GLY A 142 4.73 -2.23 -15.47
CA GLY A 142 5.93 -1.41 -15.65
C GLY A 142 7.01 -1.74 -14.63
N ALA A 143 8.26 -1.39 -14.95
CA ALA A 143 9.40 -1.71 -14.11
C ALA A 143 9.69 -0.60 -13.07
N PRO A 144 10.02 -0.94 -11.82
CA PRO A 144 9.91 -2.26 -11.19
C PRO A 144 8.50 -2.50 -10.61
N PHE A 145 7.90 -3.66 -10.88
CA PHE A 145 6.67 -4.18 -10.24
C PHE A 145 5.50 -3.18 -10.11
N SER A 146 5.26 -2.32 -11.10
CA SER A 146 4.07 -1.45 -11.10
C SER A 146 2.78 -2.29 -11.15
N PRO A 147 1.74 -1.92 -10.41
CA PRO A 147 0.49 -2.68 -10.38
C PRO A 147 -0.14 -2.80 -11.76
N VAL A 148 -0.77 -3.93 -12.03
CA VAL A 148 -1.48 -4.19 -13.30
C VAL A 148 -2.69 -3.28 -13.41
N ASN A 149 -3.37 -3.06 -12.28
CA ASN A 149 -4.49 -2.14 -12.18
C ASN A 149 -4.50 -1.47 -10.80
N VAL A 150 -5.10 -0.28 -10.73
CA VAL A 150 -5.38 0.44 -9.48
C VAL A 150 -6.88 0.69 -9.43
N LEU A 151 -7.57 -0.08 -8.60
CA LEU A 151 -9.01 0.03 -8.44
C LEU A 151 -9.32 1.12 -7.44
N HIS A 152 -10.37 1.89 -7.69
CA HIS A 152 -10.89 2.84 -6.72
C HIS A 152 -12.22 2.30 -6.24
N ARG A 153 -12.42 2.24 -4.92
CA ARG A 153 -13.74 1.91 -4.39
C ARG A 153 -14.70 3.01 -4.81
N VAL A 154 -15.77 2.64 -5.49
CA VAL A 154 -16.87 3.57 -5.73
C VAL A 154 -17.50 3.86 -4.36
N ASN A 155 -17.42 5.11 -3.92
CA ASN A 155 -18.15 5.56 -2.74
C ASN A 155 -19.61 5.13 -2.91
N ALA A 156 -20.19 4.42 -1.93
CA ALA A 156 -21.62 4.12 -1.88
C ALA A 156 -22.52 5.37 -1.71
N THR A 157 -21.98 6.56 -1.97
CA THR A 157 -22.65 7.87 -1.96
C THR A 157 -22.54 8.57 -3.32
N GLY A 158 -22.67 7.82 -4.41
CA GLY A 158 -22.92 8.33 -5.76
C GLY A 158 -24.39 8.23 -6.15
N GLY A 159 -25.27 8.85 -5.36
CA GLY A 159 -26.67 9.08 -5.72
C GLY A 159 -26.84 10.52 -6.22
N ASN A 160 -27.11 10.65 -7.53
CA ASN A 160 -27.43 11.86 -8.30
C ASN A 160 -26.30 12.87 -8.54
#